data_AF-W7RZ53-F1
#
_entry.id   AF-W7RZ53-F1
#
_cell.length_a   1.000
_cell.length_b   1.000
_cell.length_c   1.000
_cell.angle_alpha   90.00
_cell.angle_beta   90.00
_cell.angle_gamma   90.00
#
_symmetry.space_group_name_H-M   'P 1'
#
loop_
_entity.id
_entity.type
_entity.pdbx_description
1 polymer ?
#
loop_
_entity_poly.entity_id
_entity_poly.type
_entity_poly.pdbx_seq_one_letter_code
_entity_poly.pdbx_strand_id
1 'polypeptide(L)'
;MVFALLDNGTAFFLSLPLLLIYLKSRSRDESTWRWSMSLWIVNYLGIRYFVSFGDVFWVVLCWQLLFLWPISIAMYIHLFNKEKNWAFYIGLKKKHVLLVASFMVLFGGTLVYSLFQANEQVIAFHRQVMEEIESNPDRQEYLMYHTIAPSTLLGVTDDIAEVRRGQIYASTLPWRSRVIVHTDDWQKEFTYVRFNNGWKLEGLYRENITIRNKGEFDN
;
A
#
# COMPACT_ATOMS: atom_id res chain seq x y z
N MET A 1 -5.76 -11.57 9.76
CA MET A 1 -4.83 -12.44 9.01
C MET A 1 -4.35 -11.78 7.71
N VAL A 2 -5.24 -11.30 6.84
CA VAL A 2 -4.90 -10.62 5.57
C VAL A 2 -3.93 -9.46 5.74
N PHE A 3 -4.19 -8.54 6.69
CA PHE A 3 -3.29 -7.41 6.92
C PHE A 3 -1.90 -7.83 7.39
N ALA A 4 -1.79 -8.81 8.29
CA ALA A 4 -0.49 -9.31 8.70
C ALA A 4 0.32 -9.85 7.49
N LEU A 5 -0.32 -10.57 6.57
CA LEU A 5 0.32 -11.06 5.35
C LEU A 5 0.77 -9.91 4.43
N LEU A 6 -0.10 -8.90 4.26
CA LEU A 6 0.17 -7.69 3.49
C LEU A 6 1.34 -6.88 4.06
N ASP A 7 1.36 -6.68 5.38
CA ASP A 7 2.40 -5.94 6.10
C ASP A 7 3.75 -6.66 5.99
N ASN A 8 3.77 -7.98 6.15
CA ASN A 8 5.00 -8.78 6.02
C ASN A 8 5.52 -8.77 4.57
N GLY A 9 4.65 -8.87 3.57
CA GLY A 9 5.03 -8.75 2.16
C GLY A 9 5.62 -7.38 1.84
N THR A 10 4.95 -6.32 2.29
CA THR A 10 5.39 -4.93 2.09
C THR A 10 6.75 -4.68 2.74
N ALA A 11 6.90 -5.09 4.01
CA ALA A 11 8.16 -4.99 4.74
C ALA A 11 9.29 -5.78 4.08
N PHE A 12 9.01 -6.98 3.57
CA PHE A 12 10.00 -7.79 2.86
C PHE A 12 10.52 -7.07 1.61
N PHE A 13 9.64 -6.59 0.73
CA PHE A 13 10.07 -5.93 -0.50
C PHE A 13 10.80 -4.62 -0.26
N LEU A 14 10.33 -3.80 0.67
CA LEU A 14 10.99 -2.53 0.99
C LEU A 14 12.36 -2.72 1.66
N SER A 15 12.54 -3.81 2.42
CA SER A 15 13.80 -4.14 3.07
C SER A 15 14.77 -4.98 2.20
N LEU A 16 14.33 -5.45 1.04
CA LEU A 16 15.10 -6.34 0.16
C LEU A 16 16.54 -5.86 -0.15
N PRO A 17 16.80 -4.57 -0.41
CA PRO A 17 18.16 -4.10 -0.71
C PRO A 17 19.18 -4.42 0.39
N LEU A 18 18.82 -4.29 1.66
CA LEU A 18 19.71 -4.61 2.79
C LEU A 18 19.99 -6.11 2.89
N LEU A 19 19.01 -6.96 2.58
CA LEU A 19 19.19 -8.41 2.53
C LEU A 19 20.18 -8.80 1.43
N LEU A 20 20.11 -8.16 0.26
CA LEU A 20 21.04 -8.38 -0.84
C LEU A 20 22.48 -7.99 -0.47
N ILE A 21 22.66 -6.86 0.23
CA ILE A 21 23.98 -6.44 0.74
C ILE A 21 24.51 -7.44 1.76
N TYR A 22 23.68 -7.90 2.68
CA TYR A 22 24.07 -8.93 3.65
C TYR A 22 24.57 -10.21 2.96
N LEU A 23 23.79 -10.75 2.01
CA LEU A 23 24.16 -11.97 1.30
C LEU A 23 25.45 -11.80 0.48
N LYS A 24 25.64 -10.62 -0.12
CA LYS A 24 26.84 -10.28 -0.88
C LYS A 24 28.07 -10.11 0.02
N SER A 25 27.97 -9.30 1.07
CA SER A 25 29.07 -9.04 2.03
C SER A 25 29.48 -10.30 2.79
N ARG A 26 28.53 -11.11 3.26
CA ARG A 26 28.80 -12.39 3.93
C ARG A 26 29.54 -13.36 3.03
N SER A 27 29.27 -13.35 1.72
CA SER A 27 29.97 -14.24 0.78
C SER A 27 31.45 -13.92 0.60
N ARG A 28 31.90 -12.76 1.09
CA ARG A 28 33.25 -12.21 0.96
C ARG A 28 33.96 -11.97 2.30
N ASP A 29 33.34 -12.37 3.41
CA ASP A 29 33.83 -12.12 4.77
C ASP A 29 34.08 -10.63 5.07
N GLU A 30 33.38 -9.72 4.37
CA GLU A 30 33.47 -8.26 4.58
C GLU A 30 32.72 -7.87 5.87
N SER A 31 33.38 -7.13 6.78
CA SER A 31 32.82 -6.82 8.11
C SER A 31 31.41 -6.19 8.11
N THR A 32 31.03 -5.51 7.01
CA THR A 32 29.71 -4.93 6.76
C THR A 32 28.55 -5.90 6.96
N TRP A 33 28.74 -7.22 6.73
CA TRP A 33 27.66 -8.21 6.88
C TRP A 33 27.08 -8.26 8.29
N ARG A 34 27.91 -7.95 9.30
CA ARG A 34 27.51 -7.97 10.72
C ARG A 34 26.46 -6.91 11.02
N TRP A 35 26.54 -5.76 10.34
CA TRP A 35 25.62 -4.64 10.51
C TRP A 35 24.41 -4.75 9.59
N SER A 36 24.60 -5.24 8.35
CA SER A 36 23.52 -5.34 7.36
C SER A 36 22.35 -6.21 7.83
N MET A 37 22.61 -7.32 8.54
CA MET A 37 21.53 -8.17 9.04
C MET A 37 20.71 -7.49 10.14
N SER A 38 21.37 -6.89 11.13
CA SER A 38 20.69 -6.18 12.23
C SER A 38 19.90 -4.98 11.70
N LEU A 39 20.48 -4.21 10.78
CA LEU A 39 19.80 -3.11 10.10
C LEU A 39 18.60 -3.62 9.28
N TRP A 40 18.74 -4.76 8.60
CA TRP A 40 17.63 -5.37 7.87
C TRP A 40 16.47 -5.74 8.80
N ILE A 41 16.74 -6.40 9.93
CA ILE A 41 15.71 -6.79 10.91
C ILE A 41 15.01 -5.54 11.47
N VAL A 42 15.77 -4.54 11.91
CA VAL A 42 15.20 -3.30 12.48
C VAL A 42 14.36 -2.56 11.43
N ASN A 43 14.86 -2.44 10.20
CA ASN A 43 14.12 -1.81 9.10
C ASN A 43 12.83 -2.58 8.79
N TYR A 44 12.91 -3.91 8.70
CA TYR A 44 11.77 -4.78 8.45
C TYR A 44 10.68 -4.62 9.51
N LEU A 45 11.05 -4.69 10.79
CA LEU A 45 10.11 -4.54 11.90
C LEU A 45 9.51 -3.14 11.95
N GLY A 46 10.31 -2.10 11.71
CA GLY A 46 9.85 -0.72 11.62
C GLY A 46 8.80 -0.53 10.53
N ILE A 47 9.09 -0.99 9.30
CA ILE A 47 8.13 -0.91 8.19
C ILE A 47 6.85 -1.66 8.55
N ARG A 48 6.97 -2.91 9.02
CA ARG A 48 5.82 -3.74 9.38
C ARG A 48 4.91 -3.06 10.42
N TYR A 49 5.50 -2.36 11.39
CA TYR A 49 4.74 -1.60 12.39
C TYR A 49 4.01 -0.40 11.75
N PHE A 50 4.74 0.42 10.99
CA PHE A 50 4.21 1.67 10.45
C PHE A 50 3.23 1.51 9.29
N VAL A 51 3.21 0.40 8.55
CA VAL A 51 2.23 0.16 7.46
C VAL A 51 0.78 0.31 7.96
N SER A 52 0.53 -0.04 9.22
CA SER A 52 -0.80 0.05 9.84
C SER A 52 -1.25 1.48 10.20
N PHE A 53 -0.34 2.45 10.14
CA PHE A 53 -0.57 3.89 10.34
C PHE A 53 -0.49 4.59 8.98
N GLY A 54 -1.52 4.39 8.16
CA GLY A 54 -1.44 4.70 6.73
C GLY A 54 -1.29 6.18 6.39
N ASP A 55 -1.73 7.06 7.29
CA ASP A 55 -1.57 8.52 7.24
C ASP A 55 -0.11 8.96 7.40
N VAL A 56 0.71 8.21 8.14
CA VAL A 56 2.13 8.51 8.38
C VAL A 56 3.06 7.66 7.51
N PHE A 57 2.58 6.53 6.98
CA PHE A 57 3.41 5.57 6.27
C PHE A 57 4.13 6.14 5.03
N TRP A 58 3.59 7.19 4.39
CA TRP A 58 4.28 7.86 3.28
C TRP A 58 5.66 8.40 3.68
N VAL A 59 5.85 8.81 4.94
CA VAL A 59 7.15 9.26 5.47
C VAL A 59 8.15 8.10 5.46
N VAL A 60 7.70 6.90 5.84
CA VAL A 60 8.52 5.68 5.79
C VAL A 60 8.90 5.36 4.36
N LEU A 61 7.99 5.50 3.39
CA LEU A 61 8.29 5.29 1.97
C LEU A 61 9.33 6.30 1.45
N CYS A 62 9.19 7.59 1.79
CA CYS A 62 10.19 8.60 1.45
C CYS A 62 11.55 8.23 2.04
N TRP A 63 11.61 7.78 3.29
CA TRP A 63 12.85 7.33 3.92
C TRP A 63 13.47 6.13 3.19
N GLN A 64 12.66 5.13 2.82
CA GLN A 64 13.13 3.97 2.07
C GLN A 64 13.70 4.39 0.71
N LEU A 65 12.97 5.19 -0.06
CA LEU A 65 13.29 5.50 -1.45
C LEU A 65 14.39 6.54 -1.61
N LEU A 66 14.49 7.52 -0.70
CA LEU A 66 15.47 8.61 -0.81
C LEU A 66 16.80 8.28 -0.13
N PHE A 67 16.82 7.45 0.90
CA PHE A 67 18.03 7.17 1.67
C PHE A 67 18.43 5.70 1.58
N LEU A 68 17.56 4.80 2.05
CA LEU A 68 17.94 3.39 2.22
C LEU A 68 18.25 2.72 0.87
N TRP A 69 17.39 2.91 -0.13
CA TRP A 69 17.55 2.30 -1.46
C TRP A 69 18.80 2.84 -2.19
N PRO A 70 19.03 4.16 -2.33
CA PRO A 70 20.22 4.67 -2.99
C PRO A 70 21.52 4.24 -2.31
N ILE A 71 21.60 4.32 -0.98
CA ILE A 71 22.77 3.85 -0.22
C ILE A 71 22.98 2.36 -0.47
N SER A 72 21.90 1.58 -0.44
CA SER A 72 21.97 0.14 -0.63
C SER A 72 22.46 -0.25 -2.02
N ILE A 73 21.95 0.42 -3.05
CA ILE A 73 22.36 0.22 -4.45
C ILE A 73 23.82 0.60 -4.63
N ALA A 74 24.26 1.75 -4.11
CA ALA A 74 25.65 2.19 -4.19
C ALA A 74 26.61 1.19 -3.52
N MET A 75 26.26 0.71 -2.32
CA MET A 75 27.02 -0.34 -1.63
C MET A 75 27.02 -1.65 -2.41
N TYR A 76 25.89 -2.05 -2.98
CA TYR A 76 25.80 -3.26 -3.79
C TYR A 76 26.68 -3.20 -5.03
N ILE A 77 26.68 -2.07 -5.75
CA ILE A 77 27.54 -1.84 -6.92
C ILE A 77 29.02 -1.83 -6.52
N HIS A 78 29.37 -1.16 -5.41
CA HIS A 78 30.74 -1.17 -4.88
C HIS A 78 31.21 -2.61 -4.59
N LEU A 79 30.37 -3.40 -3.94
CA LEU A 79 30.65 -4.82 -3.72
C LEU A 79 30.73 -5.54 -5.07
N PHE A 80 29.80 -5.36 -6.00
CA PHE A 80 29.83 -6.01 -7.30
C PHE A 80 31.15 -5.78 -8.06
N ASN A 81 31.60 -4.54 -8.19
CA ASN A 81 32.81 -4.18 -8.95
C ASN A 81 34.12 -4.73 -8.37
N LYS A 82 34.14 -5.11 -7.08
CA LYS A 82 35.27 -5.80 -6.45
C LYS A 82 35.40 -7.28 -6.89
N GLU A 83 34.46 -7.85 -7.66
CA GLU A 83 34.52 -9.25 -8.11
C GLU A 83 35.25 -9.41 -9.45
N LYS A 84 36.24 -10.32 -9.51
CA LYS A 84 36.91 -10.73 -10.76
C LYS A 84 36.46 -12.11 -11.31
N ASN A 85 35.53 -12.79 -10.64
CA ASN A 85 35.18 -14.19 -10.95
C ASN A 85 33.81 -14.34 -11.63
N TRP A 86 33.78 -15.09 -12.73
CA TRP A 86 32.63 -15.33 -13.62
C TRP A 86 31.55 -16.31 -13.11
N ALA A 87 31.74 -16.94 -11.95
CA ALA A 87 30.85 -18.01 -11.45
C ALA A 87 29.56 -17.53 -10.73
N PHE A 88 29.22 -16.23 -10.84
CA PHE A 88 28.12 -15.61 -10.10
C PHE A 88 27.06 -15.04 -11.05
N TYR A 89 25.78 -15.33 -10.79
CA TYR A 89 24.66 -14.67 -11.47
C TYR A 89 24.27 -13.40 -10.69
N ILE A 90 24.30 -12.24 -11.34
CA ILE A 90 24.00 -10.92 -10.73
C ILE A 90 24.91 -10.64 -9.50
N GLY A 91 26.09 -11.28 -9.44
CA GLY A 91 27.00 -11.14 -8.31
C GLY A 91 26.58 -11.90 -7.04
N LEU A 92 25.62 -12.84 -7.08
CA LEU A 92 25.31 -13.69 -5.93
C LEU A 92 25.63 -15.16 -6.21
N LYS A 93 25.96 -15.92 -5.16
CA LYS A 93 26.11 -17.39 -5.26
C LYS A 93 24.77 -17.99 -5.71
N LYS A 94 24.78 -19.01 -6.57
CA LYS A 94 23.57 -19.68 -7.09
C LYS A 94 22.56 -20.03 -5.98
N LYS A 95 23.04 -20.54 -4.83
CA LYS A 95 22.19 -20.84 -3.66
C LYS A 95 21.47 -19.62 -3.07
N HIS A 96 22.12 -18.45 -3.07
CA HIS A 96 21.52 -17.21 -2.56
C HIS A 96 20.49 -16.66 -3.56
N VAL A 97 20.76 -16.77 -4.86
CA VAL A 97 19.80 -16.39 -5.90
C VAL A 97 18.52 -17.22 -5.78
N LEU A 98 18.66 -18.56 -5.66
CA LEU A 98 17.51 -19.45 -5.45
C LEU A 98 16.72 -19.07 -4.20
N LEU A 99 17.40 -18.85 -3.07
CA LEU A 99 16.76 -18.45 -1.82
C LEU A 99 15.97 -17.14 -1.95
N VAL A 100 16.59 -16.11 -2.52
CA VAL A 100 15.93 -14.80 -2.71
C VAL A 100 14.75 -14.93 -3.66
N ALA A 101 14.92 -15.64 -4.79
CA ALA A 101 13.85 -15.84 -5.76
C ALA A 101 12.65 -16.58 -5.13
N SER A 102 12.90 -17.64 -4.35
CA SER A 102 11.83 -18.35 -3.63
C SER A 102 11.08 -17.45 -2.66
N PHE A 103 11.78 -16.60 -1.89
CA PHE A 103 11.12 -15.65 -1.00
C PHE A 103 10.36 -14.57 -1.78
N MET A 104 10.91 -14.05 -2.88
CA MET A 104 10.21 -13.07 -3.72
C MET A 104 8.91 -13.63 -4.29
N VAL A 105 8.91 -14.89 -4.74
CA VAL A 105 7.68 -15.55 -5.22
C VAL A 105 6.69 -15.72 -4.08
N LEU A 106 7.14 -16.21 -2.91
CA LEU A 106 6.29 -16.42 -1.74
C LEU A 106 5.64 -15.10 -1.26
N PHE A 107 6.45 -14.08 -0.98
CA PHE A 107 5.97 -12.78 -0.51
C PHE A 107 5.22 -12.01 -1.60
N GLY A 108 5.61 -12.14 -2.86
CA GLY A 108 4.91 -11.53 -4.00
C GLY A 108 3.51 -12.10 -4.18
N GLY A 109 3.39 -13.43 -4.21
CA GLY A 109 2.08 -14.10 -4.29
C GLY A 109 1.20 -13.77 -3.08
N THR A 110 1.78 -13.77 -1.89
CA THR A 110 1.09 -13.37 -0.65
C THR A 110 0.59 -11.93 -0.71
N LEU A 111 1.41 -11.00 -1.24
CA LEU A 111 1.06 -9.60 -1.36
C LEU A 111 -0.07 -9.38 -2.37
N VAL A 112 -0.01 -10.00 -3.55
CA VAL A 112 -1.08 -9.93 -4.56
C VAL A 112 -2.39 -10.47 -4.00
N TYR A 113 -2.36 -11.66 -3.38
CA TYR A 113 -3.53 -12.26 -2.75
C TYR A 113 -4.11 -11.36 -1.65
N SER A 114 -3.25 -10.82 -0.78
CA SER A 114 -3.70 -9.99 0.34
C SER A 114 -4.24 -8.64 -0.11
N LEU A 115 -3.71 -8.06 -1.19
CA LEU A 115 -4.26 -6.83 -1.79
C LEU A 115 -5.66 -7.07 -2.39
N PHE A 116 -5.84 -8.20 -3.08
CA PHE A 116 -7.16 -8.57 -3.59
C PHE A 116 -8.18 -8.71 -2.46
N GLN A 117 -7.83 -9.40 -1.37
CA GLN A 117 -8.68 -9.52 -0.19
C GLN A 117 -8.91 -8.17 0.51
N ALA A 118 -7.91 -7.28 0.51
CA ALA A 118 -8.03 -5.95 1.08
C ALA A 118 -9.00 -5.06 0.30
N ASN A 119 -9.09 -5.21 -1.03
CA ASN A 119 -10.12 -4.57 -1.86
C ASN A 119 -11.54 -4.98 -1.40
N GLU A 120 -11.80 -6.27 -1.25
CA GLU A 120 -13.11 -6.75 -0.78
C GLU A 120 -13.46 -6.19 0.61
N GLN A 121 -12.47 -6.16 1.52
CA GLN A 121 -12.66 -5.63 2.87
C GLN A 121 -12.96 -4.13 2.88
N VAL A 122 -12.28 -3.33 2.07
CA VAL A 122 -12.53 -1.88 2.03
C VAL A 122 -13.87 -1.56 1.35
N ILE A 123 -14.29 -2.37 0.36
CA ILE A 123 -15.62 -2.22 -0.27
C ILE A 123 -16.71 -2.54 0.75
N ALA A 124 -16.58 -3.65 1.50
CA ALA A 124 -17.52 -3.98 2.55
C ALA A 124 -17.58 -2.89 3.63
N PHE A 125 -16.42 -2.39 4.06
CA PHE A 125 -16.34 -1.27 5.01
C PHE A 125 -16.97 0.01 4.45
N HIS A 126 -16.73 0.35 3.18
CA HIS A 126 -17.35 1.50 2.53
C HIS A 126 -18.88 1.38 2.56
N ARG A 127 -19.43 0.22 2.17
CA ARG A 127 -20.89 -0.01 2.19
C ARG A 127 -21.47 0.15 3.59
N GLN A 128 -20.80 -0.42 4.60
CA GLN A 128 -21.20 -0.27 5.99
C GLN A 128 -21.20 1.21 6.43
N VAL A 129 -20.14 1.95 6.15
CA VAL A 129 -20.04 3.38 6.48
C VAL A 129 -21.14 4.19 5.81
N MET A 130 -21.44 3.94 4.52
CA MET A 130 -22.49 4.67 3.82
C MET A 130 -23.89 4.36 4.39
N GLU A 131 -24.15 3.12 4.82
CA GLU A 131 -25.39 2.73 5.49
C GLU A 131 -25.52 3.36 6.90
N GLU A 132 -24.42 3.40 7.66
CA GLU A 132 -24.39 4.07 8.96
C GLU A 132 -24.60 5.59 8.82
N ILE A 133 -24.02 6.23 7.81
CA ILE A 133 -24.26 7.66 7.53
C ILE A 133 -25.73 7.90 7.13
N GLU A 134 -26.29 7.09 6.24
CA GLU A 134 -27.66 7.28 5.74
C GLU A 134 -28.71 7.16 6.88
N SER A 135 -28.48 6.21 7.79
CA SER A 135 -29.36 5.91 8.92
C SER A 135 -29.18 6.83 10.13
N ASN A 136 -28.10 7.61 10.19
CA ASN A 136 -27.85 8.53 11.30
C ASN A 136 -28.67 9.83 11.15
N PRO A 137 -29.42 10.26 12.18
CA PRO A 137 -30.15 11.53 12.17
C PRO A 137 -29.22 12.75 12.07
N ASP A 138 -27.97 12.66 12.53
CA ASP A 138 -26.94 13.69 12.38
C ASP A 138 -25.75 13.17 11.56
N ARG A 139 -25.89 13.26 10.24
CA ARG A 139 -24.90 12.75 9.27
C ARG A 139 -23.58 13.53 9.32
N GLN A 140 -23.65 14.83 9.57
CA GLN A 140 -22.46 15.69 9.59
C GLN A 140 -21.64 15.42 10.85
N GLU A 141 -22.30 15.26 12.00
CA GLU A 141 -21.64 14.90 13.25
C GLU A 141 -20.95 13.53 13.14
N TYR A 142 -21.62 12.52 12.57
CA TYR A 142 -21.01 11.21 12.33
C TYR A 142 -19.74 11.31 11.49
N LEU A 143 -19.79 12.04 10.37
CA LEU A 143 -18.62 12.25 9.51
C LEU A 143 -17.49 12.95 10.26
N MET A 144 -17.78 13.93 11.10
CA MET A 144 -16.78 14.63 11.91
C MET A 144 -16.02 13.68 12.86
N TYR A 145 -16.71 12.75 13.51
CA TYR A 145 -16.07 11.86 14.50
C TYR A 145 -15.43 10.61 13.90
N HIS A 146 -15.91 10.14 12.75
CA HIS A 146 -15.51 8.86 12.18
C HIS A 146 -14.55 8.96 10.98
N THR A 147 -14.19 10.17 10.55
CA THR A 147 -13.30 10.41 9.40
C THR A 147 -12.05 11.20 9.78
N ILE A 148 -11.06 11.27 8.90
CA ILE A 148 -9.82 12.03 9.14
C ILE A 148 -9.93 13.46 8.60
N ALA A 149 -10.49 13.64 7.39
CA ALA A 149 -10.71 14.95 6.77
C ALA A 149 -12.22 15.18 6.50
N PRO A 150 -13.03 15.42 7.55
CA PRO A 150 -14.49 15.52 7.43
C PRO A 150 -14.97 16.67 6.54
N SER A 151 -14.19 17.75 6.43
CA SER A 151 -14.50 18.88 5.55
C SER A 151 -14.60 18.49 4.08
N THR A 152 -13.90 17.43 3.65
CA THR A 152 -13.94 16.94 2.27
C THR A 152 -15.21 16.13 1.96
N LEU A 153 -16.01 15.81 2.98
CA LEU A 153 -17.16 14.92 2.88
C LEU A 153 -18.50 15.66 3.04
N LEU A 154 -18.47 16.98 3.21
CA LEU A 154 -19.68 17.80 3.41
C LEU A 154 -20.68 17.72 2.25
N GLY A 155 -20.22 17.47 1.01
CA GLY A 155 -21.11 17.26 -0.15
C GLY A 155 -21.58 15.81 -0.36
N VAL A 156 -21.11 14.86 0.45
CA VAL A 156 -21.49 13.43 0.32
C VAL A 156 -22.80 13.14 1.04
N THR A 157 -23.14 13.90 2.08
CA THR A 157 -24.38 13.68 2.87
C THR A 157 -25.65 13.80 2.05
N ASP A 158 -25.61 14.64 1.02
CA ASP A 158 -26.75 14.96 0.16
C ASP A 158 -26.96 13.86 -0.89
N ASP A 159 -25.87 13.28 -1.40
CA ASP A 159 -25.88 12.23 -2.43
C ASP A 159 -25.70 10.81 -1.86
N ILE A 160 -25.77 10.64 -0.53
CA ILE A 160 -25.42 9.38 0.16
C ILE A 160 -26.21 8.16 -0.34
N ALA A 161 -27.49 8.36 -0.66
CA ALA A 161 -28.36 7.30 -1.16
C ALA A 161 -27.94 6.83 -2.56
N GLU A 162 -27.43 7.73 -3.40
CA GLU A 162 -26.90 7.40 -4.71
C GLU A 162 -25.53 6.72 -4.62
N VAL A 163 -24.65 7.23 -3.73
CA VAL A 163 -23.34 6.61 -3.44
C VAL A 163 -23.52 5.16 -2.99
N ARG A 164 -24.49 4.87 -2.12
CA ARG A 164 -24.76 3.51 -1.63
C ARG A 164 -25.21 2.56 -2.74
N ARG A 165 -25.98 3.05 -3.72
CA ARG A 165 -26.54 2.23 -4.82
C ARG A 165 -25.60 2.07 -6.00
N GLY A 166 -24.56 2.90 -6.09
CA GLY A 166 -23.58 2.88 -7.17
C GLY A 166 -22.76 1.58 -7.23
N GLN A 167 -22.17 1.33 -8.39
CA GLN A 167 -21.18 0.26 -8.57
C GLN A 167 -19.86 0.68 -7.94
N ILE A 168 -19.29 -0.20 -7.11
CA ILE A 168 -18.12 0.12 -6.31
C ILE A 168 -16.92 -0.69 -6.79
N TYR A 169 -15.80 -0.01 -7.02
CA TYR A 169 -14.50 -0.60 -7.30
C TYR A 169 -13.48 -0.10 -6.27
N ALA A 170 -12.51 -0.94 -5.89
CA ALA A 170 -11.42 -0.54 -5.00
C ALA A 170 -10.04 -0.78 -5.64
N SER A 171 -9.16 0.19 -5.44
CA SER A 171 -7.74 0.13 -5.77
C SER A 171 -6.92 0.34 -4.50
N THR A 172 -6.45 -0.77 -3.94
CA THR A 172 -5.78 -0.80 -2.63
C THR A 172 -4.26 -0.89 -2.77
N LEU A 173 -3.57 -0.05 -2.00
CA LEU A 173 -2.17 -0.18 -1.60
C LEU A 173 -2.10 -0.67 -0.15
N PRO A 174 -0.94 -1.18 0.31
CA PRO A 174 -0.82 -1.74 1.65
C PRO A 174 -1.23 -0.82 2.80
N TRP A 175 -1.10 0.51 2.62
CA TRP A 175 -1.39 1.54 3.65
C TRP A 175 -2.58 2.45 3.29
N ARG A 176 -3.08 2.44 2.05
CA ARG A 176 -4.10 3.37 1.54
C ARG A 176 -4.93 2.70 0.46
N SER A 177 -6.22 2.99 0.39
CA SER A 177 -7.10 2.50 -0.66
C SER A 177 -7.92 3.63 -1.26
N ARG A 178 -8.26 3.48 -2.54
CA ARG A 178 -9.19 4.34 -3.26
C ARG A 178 -10.40 3.52 -3.62
N VAL A 179 -11.56 3.94 -3.15
CA VAL A 179 -12.86 3.35 -3.48
C VAL A 179 -13.55 4.29 -4.46
N ILE A 180 -13.81 3.80 -5.65
CA ILE A 180 -14.43 4.52 -6.74
C ILE A 180 -15.86 4.04 -6.85
N VAL A 181 -16.80 4.98 -6.73
CA VAL A 181 -18.23 4.74 -6.89
C VAL A 181 -18.66 5.31 -8.23
N HIS A 182 -19.26 4.45 -9.05
CA HIS A 182 -19.81 4.79 -10.36
C HIS A 182 -21.33 4.68 -10.33
N THR A 183 -21.99 5.72 -10.81
CA THR A 183 -23.40 5.70 -11.22
C THR A 183 -23.48 5.95 -12.73
N ASP A 184 -24.68 5.94 -13.30
CA ASP A 184 -24.87 6.15 -14.74
C ASP A 184 -24.39 7.53 -15.22
N ASP A 185 -24.40 8.54 -14.34
CA ASP A 185 -24.14 9.95 -14.69
C ASP A 185 -22.95 10.57 -13.92
N TRP A 186 -22.41 9.94 -12.88
CA TRP A 186 -21.29 10.49 -12.12
C TRP A 186 -20.34 9.44 -11.53
N GLN A 187 -19.13 9.90 -11.18
CA GLN A 187 -18.11 9.11 -10.48
C GLN A 187 -17.56 9.88 -9.28
N LYS A 188 -17.53 9.25 -8.10
CA LYS A 188 -16.87 9.77 -6.88
C LYS A 188 -15.77 8.86 -6.40
N GLU A 189 -14.65 9.45 -6.00
CA GLU A 189 -13.49 8.75 -5.45
C GLU A 189 -13.33 9.06 -3.95
N PHE A 190 -13.53 8.03 -3.13
CA PHE A 190 -13.30 8.04 -1.69
C PHE A 190 -11.95 7.46 -1.38
N THR A 191 -11.23 8.08 -0.46
CA THR A 191 -9.96 7.56 0.02
C THR A 191 -10.10 6.99 1.42
N TYR A 192 -9.49 5.83 1.64
CA TYR A 192 -9.36 5.18 2.92
C TYR A 192 -7.89 5.00 3.27
N VAL A 193 -7.54 5.13 4.54
CA VAL A 193 -6.21 4.80 5.06
C VAL A 193 -6.28 3.62 6.01
N ARG A 194 -5.19 2.86 6.09
CA ARG A 194 -5.06 1.83 7.11
C ARG A 194 -5.03 2.47 8.48
N PHE A 195 -5.80 1.89 9.39
CA PHE A 195 -5.83 2.29 10.79
C PHE A 195 -5.87 1.02 11.65
N ASN A 196 -4.71 0.64 12.20
CA ASN A 196 -4.51 -0.61 12.95
C ASN A 196 -4.97 -1.84 12.14
N ASN A 197 -6.01 -2.54 12.61
CA ASN A 197 -6.55 -3.75 11.99
C ASN A 197 -7.71 -3.47 11.01
N GLY A 198 -7.93 -2.21 10.62
CA GLY A 198 -9.04 -1.84 9.74
C GLY A 198 -8.72 -0.70 8.79
N TRP A 199 -9.79 -0.10 8.28
CA TRP A 199 -9.78 1.06 7.39
C TRP A 199 -10.42 2.24 8.11
N LYS A 200 -9.97 3.45 7.79
CA LYS A 200 -10.62 4.69 8.20
C LYS A 200 -10.83 5.56 6.97
N LEU A 201 -12.03 6.15 6.86
CA LEU A 201 -12.34 7.06 5.76
C LEU A 201 -11.49 8.33 5.92
N GLU A 202 -10.66 8.61 4.92
CA GLU A 202 -9.80 9.78 4.88
C GLU A 202 -10.57 10.98 4.34
N GLY A 203 -11.20 10.85 3.16
CA GLY A 203 -11.92 11.95 2.51
C GLY A 203 -12.35 11.66 1.06
N LEU A 204 -12.96 12.65 0.41
CA LEU A 204 -13.29 12.66 -1.02
C LEU A 204 -12.16 13.32 -1.83
N TYR A 205 -11.69 12.67 -2.89
CA TYR A 205 -10.57 13.18 -3.69
C TYR A 205 -10.96 13.65 -5.10
N ARG A 206 -12.05 13.09 -5.68
CA ARG A 206 -12.52 13.47 -7.01
C ARG A 206 -14.02 13.26 -7.14
N GLU A 207 -14.67 14.22 -7.78
CA GLU A 207 -16.05 14.15 -8.25
C GLU A 207 -16.04 14.52 -9.73
N ASN A 208 -16.44 13.58 -10.58
CA ASN A 208 -16.60 13.81 -12.01
C ASN A 208 -18.08 13.63 -12.36
N ILE A 209 -18.72 14.71 -12.80
CA ILE A 209 -20.06 14.66 -13.38
C ILE A 209 -19.88 14.37 -14.87
N THR A 210 -20.33 13.20 -15.31
CA THR A 210 -20.36 12.87 -16.73
C THR A 210 -21.69 13.40 -17.25
N ILE A 211 -21.71 14.65 -17.72
CA ILE A 211 -22.90 15.20 -18.38
C ILE A 211 -23.09 14.40 -19.68
N ARG A 212 -23.92 13.36 -19.65
CA ARG A 212 -24.52 12.83 -20.88
C ARG A 212 -25.30 14.00 -21.48
N ASN A 213 -24.80 14.56 -22.57
CA ASN A 213 -25.56 15.47 -23.40
C ASN A 213 -26.84 14.72 -23.82
N LYS A 214 -27.95 14.95 -23.11
CA LYS A 214 -29.31 14.72 -23.61
C LYS A 214 -29.50 15.73 -24.75
N GLY A 215 -29.04 15.38 -25.95
CA GLY A 215 -29.09 16.30 -27.09
C GLY A 215 -28.85 15.69 -28.46
N GLU A 216 -28.74 14.37 -28.61
CA GLU A 216 -28.60 13.73 -29.92
C GLU A 216 -29.34 12.39 -29.96
N PHE A 217 -30.66 12.38 -29.77
CA PHE A 217 -31.53 11.27 -30.22
C PHE A 217 -32.96 11.74 -30.53
N ASP A 218 -33.11 12.98 -31.00
CA ASP A 218 -34.35 13.42 -31.68
C ASP A 218 -33.94 14.25 -32.89
N ASN A 219 -33.67 13.56 -34.01
CA ASN A 219 -33.87 14.02 -35.39
C ASN A 219 -33.78 12.83 -36.35
#